data_AF-A0A5R2MXI6-F1
#
_entry.id   AF-A0A5R2MXI6-F1
#
_cell.length_a   1.000
_cell.length_b   1.000
_cell.length_c   1.000
_cell.angle_alpha   90.00
_cell.angle_beta   90.00
_cell.angle_gamma   90.00
#
_symmetry.space_group_name_H-M   'P 1'
#
loop_
_entity.id
_entity.type
_entity.pdbx_description
1 polymer ?
#
loop_
_entity_poly.entity_id
_entity_poly.type
_entity_poly.pdbx_seq_one_letter_code
_entity_poly.pdbx_strand_id
1 'polypeptide(L)'
;IQALDDGDLKPDQIAEIATRLNVSEAEVVSMNRRLSGDASLNAPIRATEGESGEWQDWLVDDHESQEEMLIEQDELENRRGVLSGALAVLNDRERRIFEARRLAEEPLTLEELSAEF
;
A
#
# COMPACT_ATOMS: atom_id res chain seq x y z
N ILE A 1 -26.36 -31.10 1.16
CA ILE A 1 -25.27 -30.41 1.88
C ILE A 1 -23.99 -30.69 1.12
N GLN A 2 -23.83 -29.99 0.00
CA GLN A 2 -22.78 -30.25 -1.00
C GLN A 2 -22.25 -28.92 -1.56
N ALA A 3 -22.50 -27.81 -0.85
CA ALA A 3 -22.15 -26.45 -1.24
C ALA A 3 -20.95 -25.89 -0.44
N LEU A 4 -20.32 -26.71 0.40
CA LEU A 4 -19.16 -26.31 1.20
C LEU A 4 -17.83 -26.65 0.53
N ASP A 5 -17.84 -27.40 -0.59
CA ASP A 5 -16.62 -27.80 -1.30
C ASP A 5 -16.32 -26.91 -2.53
N ASP A 6 -17.29 -26.11 -2.99
CA ASP A 6 -17.17 -25.19 -4.14
C ASP A 6 -17.00 -23.70 -3.75
N GLY A 7 -16.90 -23.39 -2.44
CA GLY A 7 -16.59 -22.05 -1.92
C GLY A 7 -17.68 -20.97 -2.05
N ASP A 8 -18.48 -20.99 -3.11
CA ASP A 8 -19.54 -20.00 -3.38
C ASP A 8 -20.95 -20.62 -3.46
N LEU A 9 -21.94 -19.87 -2.96
CA LEU A 9 -23.36 -20.24 -3.04
C LEU A 9 -23.88 -20.08 -4.48
N LYS A 10 -24.78 -20.98 -4.88
CA LYS A 10 -25.48 -20.86 -6.17
C LYS A 10 -26.48 -19.70 -6.13
N PRO A 11 -26.77 -19.04 -7.28
CA PRO A 11 -27.72 -17.92 -7.35
C PRO A 11 -29.08 -18.19 -6.70
N ASP A 12 -29.65 -19.38 -6.92
CA ASP A 12 -30.95 -19.76 -6.32
C ASP A 12 -30.90 -19.82 -4.78
N GLN A 13 -29.75 -20.24 -4.23
CA GLN A 13 -29.54 -20.30 -2.77
C GLN A 13 -29.36 -18.89 -2.19
N ILE A 14 -28.67 -18.02 -2.92
CA ILE A 14 -28.48 -16.61 -2.54
C ILE A 14 -29.84 -15.92 -2.45
N ALA A 15 -30.69 -16.06 -3.48
CA ALA A 15 -32.03 -15.47 -3.52
C ALA A 15 -32.96 -15.99 -2.39
N GLU A 16 -32.91 -17.30 -2.11
CA GLU A 16 -33.69 -17.91 -1.02
C GLU A 16 -33.27 -17.38 0.36
N ILE A 17 -31.96 -17.29 0.60
CA ILE A 17 -31.41 -16.80 1.88
C ILE A 17 -31.68 -15.30 2.06
N ALA A 18 -31.49 -14.50 1.00
CA ALA A 18 -31.78 -13.07 1.00
C ALA A 18 -33.24 -12.79 1.37
N THR A 19 -34.18 -13.55 0.78
CA THR A 19 -35.61 -13.44 1.05
C THR A 19 -35.95 -13.84 2.49
N ARG A 20 -35.39 -14.95 3.00
CA ARG A 20 -35.69 -15.44 4.35
C ARG A 20 -35.13 -14.55 5.46
N LEU A 21 -33.97 -13.94 5.23
CA LEU A 21 -33.28 -13.10 6.21
C LEU A 21 -33.57 -11.61 6.02
N ASN A 22 -34.36 -11.24 5.01
CA ASN A 22 -34.70 -9.86 4.67
C ASN A 22 -33.46 -8.95 4.52
N VAL A 23 -32.48 -9.46 3.76
CA VAL A 23 -31.23 -8.78 3.42
C VAL A 23 -31.03 -8.81 1.91
N SER A 24 -30.11 -8.00 1.39
CA SER A 24 -29.77 -8.03 -0.03
C SER A 24 -28.97 -9.29 -0.40
N GLU A 25 -29.07 -9.72 -1.66
CA GLU A 25 -28.24 -10.81 -2.19
C GLU A 25 -26.73 -10.51 -2.07
N ALA A 26 -26.35 -9.24 -2.21
CA ALA A 26 -24.97 -8.79 -2.02
C ALA A 26 -24.46 -9.01 -0.58
N GLU A 27 -25.33 -8.79 0.42
CA GLU A 27 -25.01 -9.08 1.82
C GLU A 27 -24.86 -10.59 2.06
N VAL A 28 -25.68 -11.42 1.41
CA VAL A 28 -25.55 -12.89 1.49
C VAL A 28 -24.23 -13.37 0.89
N VAL A 29 -23.82 -12.84 -0.27
CA VAL A 29 -22.53 -13.17 -0.88
C VAL A 29 -21.36 -12.73 -0.01
N SER A 30 -21.41 -11.50 0.53
CA SER A 30 -20.40 -10.98 1.45
C SER A 30 -20.27 -11.84 2.71
N MET A 31 -21.41 -12.20 3.32
CA MET A 31 -21.42 -13.06 4.50
C MET A 31 -20.95 -14.49 4.18
N ASN A 32 -21.32 -15.06 3.03
CA ASN A 32 -20.84 -16.38 2.61
C ASN A 32 -19.31 -16.42 2.54
N ARG A 33 -18.69 -15.45 1.85
CA ARG A 33 -17.23 -15.37 1.75
C ARG A 33 -16.54 -15.21 3.11
N ARG A 34 -17.14 -14.46 4.02
CA ARG A 34 -16.62 -14.30 5.40
C ARG A 34 -16.77 -15.57 6.23
N LEU A 35 -17.82 -16.36 6.00
CA LEU A 35 -18.09 -17.62 6.70
C LEU A 35 -17.27 -18.80 6.16
N SER A 36 -16.74 -18.70 4.94
CA SER A 36 -15.86 -19.71 4.35
C SER A 36 -14.56 -19.93 5.12
N GLY A 37 -14.20 -19.01 6.03
CA GLY A 37 -13.05 -19.14 6.93
C GLY A 37 -11.70 -19.07 6.22
N ASP A 38 -10.64 -19.16 7.02
CA ASP A 38 -9.26 -19.14 6.51
C ASP A 38 -8.81 -20.55 6.13
N ALA A 39 -8.07 -20.66 5.01
CA ALA A 39 -7.38 -21.88 4.64
C ALA A 39 -5.99 -21.93 5.29
N SER A 40 -5.53 -23.12 5.67
CA SER A 40 -4.18 -23.28 6.19
C SER A 40 -3.15 -23.04 5.09
N LEU A 41 -2.22 -22.11 5.33
CA LEU A 41 -1.12 -21.84 4.40
C LEU A 41 -0.09 -22.98 4.33
N ASN A 42 -0.04 -23.82 5.36
CA ASN A 42 0.79 -25.02 5.40
C ASN A 42 0.10 -26.23 4.75
N ALA A 43 -1.11 -26.06 4.19
CA ALA A 43 -1.79 -27.16 3.52
C ALA A 43 -1.03 -27.53 2.24
N PRO A 44 -0.75 -28.81 2.00
CA PRO A 44 -0.04 -29.23 0.81
C PRO A 44 -0.89 -28.95 -0.44
N ILE A 45 -0.29 -28.30 -1.42
CA ILE A 45 -0.88 -28.14 -2.75
C ILE A 45 -0.82 -29.51 -3.41
N ARG A 46 -1.97 -30.04 -3.87
CA ARG A 46 -2.03 -31.30 -4.61
C ARG A 46 -1.41 -31.13 -6.00
N ALA A 47 -0.08 -31.26 -6.09
CA ALA A 47 0.59 -31.41 -7.37
C ALA A 47 0.51 -32.87 -7.83
N THR A 48 0.00 -33.10 -9.04
CA THR A 48 0.27 -34.33 -9.77
C THR A 48 1.75 -34.31 -10.15
N GLU A 49 2.53 -35.23 -9.55
CA GLU A 49 3.96 -35.46 -9.78
C GLU A 49 4.95 -34.58 -8.97
N GLY A 50 5.44 -35.14 -7.87
CA GLY A 50 6.83 -34.95 -7.41
C GLY A 50 7.11 -33.86 -6.38
N GLU A 51 6.40 -32.73 -6.39
CA GLU A 51 6.66 -31.61 -5.47
C GLU A 51 5.37 -31.15 -4.78
N SER A 52 5.18 -31.53 -3.53
CA SER A 52 4.13 -30.99 -2.66
C SER A 52 4.62 -29.69 -2.02
N GLY A 53 4.42 -28.54 -2.70
CA GLY A 53 4.63 -27.22 -2.09
C GLY A 53 3.50 -26.85 -1.12
N GLU A 54 3.79 -25.99 -0.15
CA GLU A 54 2.77 -25.38 0.72
C GLU A 54 2.27 -24.07 0.09
N TRP A 55 1.07 -23.61 0.42
CA TRP A 55 0.55 -22.34 -0.11
C TRP A 55 1.41 -21.14 0.28
N GLN A 56 2.06 -21.18 1.45
CA GLN A 56 2.95 -20.11 1.89
C GLN A 56 4.16 -19.90 0.99
N ASP A 57 4.65 -20.96 0.32
CA ASP A 57 5.84 -20.89 -0.53
C ASP A 57 5.61 -20.03 -1.79
N TRP A 58 4.34 -19.81 -2.15
CA TRP A 58 3.93 -19.04 -3.33
C TRP A 58 3.46 -17.63 -2.99
N LEU A 59 3.41 -17.27 -1.71
CA LEU A 59 3.05 -15.92 -1.30
C LEU A 59 4.18 -14.96 -1.67
N VAL A 60 3.84 -13.96 -2.47
CA VAL A 60 4.76 -12.89 -2.84
C VAL A 60 4.84 -11.89 -1.69
N ASP A 61 6.04 -11.43 -1.41
CA ASP A 61 6.26 -10.28 -0.53
C ASP A 61 6.19 -8.99 -1.36
N ASP A 62 5.26 -8.10 -1.01
CA ASP A 62 5.04 -6.82 -1.69
C ASP A 62 5.93 -5.68 -1.14
N HIS A 63 6.85 -5.98 -0.21
CA HIS A 63 7.82 -4.98 0.25
C HIS A 63 8.82 -4.62 -0.85
N GLU A 64 9.36 -3.41 -0.75
CA GLU A 64 10.43 -2.93 -1.63
C GLU A 64 11.63 -3.87 -1.59
N SER A 65 12.22 -4.08 -2.76
CA SER A 65 13.47 -4.83 -2.88
C SER A 65 14.62 -4.09 -2.22
N GLN A 66 15.69 -4.82 -1.89
CA GLN A 66 16.90 -4.23 -1.31
C GLN A 66 17.51 -3.19 -2.26
N GLU A 67 17.45 -3.47 -3.56
CA GLU A 67 17.92 -2.58 -4.62
C GLU A 67 17.10 -1.29 -4.69
N GLU A 68 15.77 -1.39 -4.61
CA GLU A 68 14.89 -0.21 -4.59
C GLU A 68 15.17 0.67 -3.38
N MET A 69 15.24 0.08 -2.18
CA MET A 69 15.57 0.82 -0.96
C MET A 69 16.93 1.53 -1.05
N LEU A 70 17.95 0.86 -1.60
CA LEU A 70 19.28 1.45 -1.78
C LEU A 70 19.25 2.60 -2.78
N ILE A 71 18.55 2.43 -3.91
CA ILE A 71 18.42 3.47 -4.93
C ILE A 71 17.75 4.72 -4.35
N GLU A 72 16.67 4.55 -3.58
CA GLU A 72 15.98 5.68 -2.96
C GLU A 72 16.86 6.41 -1.95
N GLN A 73 17.62 5.67 -1.13
CA GLN A 73 18.57 6.25 -0.18
C GLN A 73 19.66 7.05 -0.90
N ASP A 74 20.33 6.44 -1.88
CA ASP A 74 21.41 7.08 -2.64
C ASP A 74 20.90 8.32 -3.39
N GLU A 75 19.71 8.24 -3.98
CA GLU A 75 19.10 9.36 -4.68
C GLU A 75 18.78 10.51 -3.71
N LEU A 76 18.21 10.20 -2.53
CA LEU A 76 17.92 11.20 -1.51
C LEU A 76 19.19 11.89 -1.02
N GLU A 77 20.24 11.12 -0.74
CA GLU A 77 21.54 11.66 -0.32
C GLU A 77 22.15 12.55 -1.39
N ASN A 78 22.15 12.11 -2.65
CA ASN A 78 22.65 12.91 -3.77
C ASN A 78 21.85 14.21 -3.94
N ARG A 79 20.52 14.15 -3.92
CA ARG A 79 19.65 15.34 -4.01
C ARG A 79 19.92 16.33 -2.87
N ARG A 80 20.11 15.83 -1.64
CA ARG A 80 20.46 16.66 -0.48
C ARG A 80 21.85 17.29 -0.62
N GLY A 81 22.83 16.53 -1.11
CA GLY A 81 24.17 17.03 -1.39
C GLY A 81 24.16 18.15 -2.44
N VAL A 82 23.45 17.97 -3.55
CA VAL A 82 23.28 18.98 -4.60
C VAL A 82 22.59 20.24 -4.06
N LEU A 83 21.50 20.08 -3.29
CA LEU A 83 20.81 21.22 -2.68
C LEU A 83 21.72 21.99 -1.72
N SER A 84 22.45 21.28 -0.85
CA SER A 84 23.38 21.89 0.10
C SER A 84 24.49 22.68 -0.62
N GLY A 85 25.06 22.10 -1.69
CA GLY A 85 26.04 22.78 -2.53
C GLY A 85 25.48 24.02 -3.22
N ALA A 86 24.26 23.95 -3.74
CA ALA A 86 23.60 25.10 -4.36
C ALA A 86 23.34 26.23 -3.35
N LEU A 87 22.85 25.90 -2.15
CA LEU A 87 22.63 26.88 -1.08
C LEU A 87 23.93 27.53 -0.59
N ALA A 88 25.08 26.86 -0.74
CA ALA A 88 26.39 27.41 -0.35
C ALA A 88 26.90 28.53 -1.28
N VAL A 89 26.39 28.61 -2.51
CA VAL A 89 26.75 29.67 -3.48
C VAL A 89 25.96 30.96 -3.24
N LEU A 90 24.78 30.85 -2.61
CA LEU A 90 23.92 31.98 -2.31
C LEU A 90 24.49 32.84 -1.18
N ASN A 91 24.28 34.16 -1.27
CA ASN A 91 24.57 35.04 -0.14
C ASN A 91 23.54 34.87 0.99
N ASP A 92 23.83 35.39 2.18
CA ASP A 92 22.99 35.21 3.37
C ASP A 92 21.53 35.62 3.15
N ARG A 93 21.30 36.71 2.40
CA ARG A 93 19.96 37.21 2.07
C ARG A 93 19.23 36.26 1.13
N GLU A 94 19.87 35.84 0.04
CA GLU A 94 19.30 34.91 -0.93
C GLU A 94 18.97 33.55 -0.31
N ARG A 95 19.90 33.03 0.51
CA ARG A 95 19.69 31.78 1.26
C ARG A 95 18.50 31.91 2.20
N ARG A 96 18.43 32.98 3.00
CA ARG A 96 17.32 33.23 3.95
C ARG A 96 15.98 33.30 3.23
N ILE A 97 15.90 34.03 2.11
CA ILE A 97 14.68 34.13 1.30
C ILE A 97 14.30 32.76 0.72
N PHE A 98 15.27 31.98 0.22
CA PHE A 98 14.99 30.67 -0.36
C PHE A 98 14.48 29.68 0.70
N GLU A 99 15.17 29.58 1.84
CA GLU A 99 14.78 28.70 2.95
C GLU A 99 13.38 29.05 3.46
N ALA A 100 13.11 30.33 3.71
CA ALA A 100 11.82 30.81 4.21
C ALA A 100 10.64 30.55 3.26
N ARG A 101 10.88 30.47 1.94
CA ARG A 101 9.81 30.33 0.94
C ARG A 101 9.66 28.93 0.38
N ARG A 102 10.70 28.10 0.43
CA ARG A 102 10.75 26.80 -0.25
C ARG A 102 11.05 25.62 0.67
N LEU A 103 11.72 25.86 1.81
CA LEU A 103 12.13 24.80 2.73
C LEU A 103 11.46 24.88 4.10
N ALA A 104 10.77 25.99 4.41
CA ALA A 104 9.94 26.11 5.60
C ALA A 104 8.60 25.38 5.42
N GLU A 105 8.11 24.78 6.51
CA GLU A 105 6.81 24.11 6.57
C GLU A 105 5.65 25.09 6.30
N GLU A 106 5.75 26.29 6.87
CA GLU A 106 4.89 27.42 6.57
C GLU A 106 5.68 28.49 5.78
N PRO A 107 5.53 28.55 4.44
CA PRO A 107 6.34 29.44 3.62
C PRO A 107 5.89 30.90 3.76
N LEU A 108 6.85 31.79 4.05
CA LEU A 108 6.60 33.23 4.17
C LEU A 108 6.39 33.90 2.80
N THR A 109 5.66 35.01 2.80
CA THR A 109 5.47 35.85 1.62
C THR A 109 6.69 36.77 1.39
N LEU A 110 6.82 37.31 0.17
CA LEU A 110 7.86 38.30 -0.13
C LEU A 110 7.64 39.61 0.64
N GLU A 111 6.39 39.96 0.92
CA GLU A 111 6.05 41.16 1.68
C GLU A 111 6.57 41.04 3.12
N GLU A 112 6.30 39.91 3.78
CA GLU A 112 6.80 39.64 5.14
C GLU A 112 8.33 39.63 5.18
N LEU A 113 8.98 39.00 4.21
CA LEU A 113 10.46 38.95 4.13
C LEU A 113 11.07 40.31 3.82
N SER A 114 10.35 41.21 3.15
CA SER A 114 10.84 42.57 2.87
C SER A 114 10.92 43.45 4.12
N ALA A 115 10.25 43.08 5.21
CA ALA A 115 10.40 43.75 6.50
C ALA A 115 11.62 43.28 7.30
N GLU A 116 12.23 42.13 6.95
CA GLU A 116 13.43 41.57 7.59
C GLU A 116 14.75 42.12 6.99
N PHE A 117 14.70 42.75 5.80
CA PHE A 117 15.86 43.22 5.03
C PHE A 117 15.69 44.63 4.48
#